data_AF-A0A6P5G3W2-F1
#
_entry.id   AF-A0A6P5G3W2-F1
#
_cell.length_a   1.000
_cell.length_b   1.000
_cell.length_c   1.000
_cell.angle_alpha   90.00
_cell.angle_beta   90.00
_cell.angle_gamma   90.00
#
_symmetry.space_group_name_H-M   'P 1'
#
loop_
_entity.id
_entity.type
_entity.pdbx_description
1 polymer ?
#
loop_
_entity_poly.entity_id
_entity_poly.type
_entity_poly.pdbx_seq_one_letter_code
_entity_poly.pdbx_strand_id
1 'polypeptide(L)'
;MALLLRKVWGSVLTRSGSTSSSGSRSIRSSSDLGEDPNSSMGAFDLIPTDVFMQILRLLGPREAARSSLVCRAWRALVADNRLWIFFLQNGKEPWDCVVFAETHLRGGSPYLTYYGHTPQLSFMRIYAQRAVIPGSVIVDGGSGYCKFGWSKYSSPSGRSATFLEFGNIESPMYARLHHFFSTIYTRMRVKPSSQPIIVIIPICHCDDTESARASRKQYRETIYSVLFDMNVPAVCAIDQAVLALYAAKRTSGIVVNIGFNVTSVVPIFQGKVMREIGVEIVGQGALKLTGFLRELMQQRNMNFESLYTVRTIKEKLCYVAVDYDAELRKDTQALCQIPGEGLFTLSKERFQTGEILFQPQMGGV
;
A
#
# COMPACT_ATOMS: atom_id res chain seq x y z
N MET A 1 -14.60 15.76 -7.47
CA MET A 1 -13.30 15.90 -6.77
C MET A 1 -12.60 17.26 -6.94
N ALA A 2 -12.90 18.08 -7.97
CA ALA A 2 -12.22 19.38 -8.19
C ALA A 2 -12.39 20.44 -7.07
N LEU A 3 -13.42 20.33 -6.23
CA LEU A 3 -13.75 21.33 -5.19
C LEU A 3 -12.77 21.38 -4.00
N LEU A 4 -12.08 20.27 -3.69
CA LEU A 4 -11.09 20.24 -2.59
C LEU A 4 -9.79 20.96 -2.96
N LEU A 5 -9.33 20.81 -4.21
CA LEU A 5 -8.15 21.50 -4.73
C LEU A 5 -8.33 23.03 -4.73
N ARG A 6 -9.55 23.52 -5.00
CA ARG A 6 -9.85 24.97 -4.96
C ARG A 6 -9.85 25.54 -3.53
N LYS A 7 -10.23 24.75 -2.50
CA LYS A 7 -10.17 25.20 -1.10
C LYS A 7 -8.74 25.33 -0.58
N VAL A 8 -7.84 24.43 -0.95
CA VAL A 8 -6.40 24.56 -0.59
C VAL A 8 -5.79 25.81 -1.24
N TRP A 9 -6.11 26.09 -2.50
CA TRP A 9 -5.61 27.27 -3.20
C TRP A 9 -6.20 28.59 -2.64
N GLY A 10 -7.48 28.60 -2.29
CA GLY A 10 -8.16 29.77 -1.72
C GLY A 10 -7.59 30.20 -0.37
N SER A 11 -7.36 29.25 0.54
CA SER A 11 -6.90 29.54 1.92
C SER A 11 -5.49 30.16 1.99
N VAL A 12 -4.67 29.96 0.95
CA VAL A 12 -3.33 30.58 0.83
C VAL A 12 -3.43 32.04 0.34
N LEU A 13 -4.46 32.38 -0.42
CA LEU A 13 -4.65 33.71 -1.02
C LEU A 13 -5.51 34.64 -0.16
N THR A 14 -6.50 34.13 0.57
CA THR A 14 -7.44 34.97 1.35
C THR A 14 -6.90 35.46 2.70
N ARG A 15 -5.64 35.17 3.05
CA ARG A 15 -5.02 35.69 4.28
C ARG A 15 -4.44 37.11 4.13
N SER A 16 -4.72 37.78 3.01
CA SER A 16 -4.34 39.17 2.72
C SER A 16 -5.56 40.04 2.40
N GLY A 17 -6.21 40.60 3.43
CA GLY A 17 -7.21 41.67 3.27
C GLY A 17 -8.17 41.85 4.46
N SER A 18 -8.25 43.10 4.97
CA SER A 18 -9.22 43.64 5.97
C SER A 18 -9.17 43.04 7.41
N THR A 19 -9.24 43.81 8.52
CA THR A 19 -9.33 45.28 8.71
C THR A 19 -8.79 45.72 10.09
N SER A 20 -8.37 47.00 10.20
CA SER A 20 -8.24 47.88 11.41
C SER A 20 -8.55 47.31 12.81
N SER A 21 -7.83 47.63 13.89
CA SER A 21 -6.83 48.67 14.19
C SER A 21 -6.21 48.39 15.58
N SER A 22 -5.16 49.06 16.10
CA SER A 22 -4.34 50.21 15.67
C SER A 22 -2.98 50.16 16.39
N GLY A 23 -1.94 50.80 15.83
CA GLY A 23 -0.61 50.90 16.44
C GLY A 23 0.47 51.25 15.42
N SER A 24 0.89 52.50 15.40
CA SER A 24 1.80 53.12 14.42
C SER A 24 3.07 52.33 14.05
N ARG A 25 3.27 52.08 12.74
CA ARG A 25 4.56 52.22 12.03
C ARG A 25 4.35 52.17 10.51
N SER A 26 5.15 52.94 9.78
CA SER A 26 4.98 53.25 8.35
C SER A 26 5.18 52.04 7.43
N ILE A 27 4.31 51.91 6.43
CA ILE A 27 4.43 50.95 5.33
C ILE A 27 5.61 51.36 4.42
N ARG A 28 6.52 50.43 4.14
CA ARG A 28 7.37 50.47 2.94
C ARG A 28 6.86 49.43 1.93
N SER A 29 6.84 49.81 0.66
CA SER A 29 6.41 48.97 -0.46
C SER A 29 7.33 47.75 -0.62
N SER A 30 6.73 46.59 -0.88
CA SER A 30 7.45 45.32 -1.12
C SER A 30 8.01 45.26 -2.54
N SER A 31 9.05 46.05 -2.81
CA SER A 31 9.85 46.00 -4.04
C SER A 31 11.34 45.71 -3.80
N ASP A 32 11.77 45.57 -2.55
CA ASP A 32 13.13 45.17 -2.16
C ASP A 32 13.16 43.71 -1.68
N LEU A 33 13.24 42.78 -2.62
CA LEU A 33 14.12 41.63 -2.41
C LEU A 33 15.53 42.18 -2.65
N GLY A 34 16.21 42.60 -1.57
CA GLY A 34 17.56 43.15 -1.70
C GLY A 34 18.46 42.18 -2.45
N GLU A 35 19.01 42.62 -3.57
CA GLU A 35 20.01 41.88 -4.33
C GLU A 35 21.21 41.64 -3.42
N ASP A 36 21.38 40.41 -2.97
CA ASP A 36 22.53 40.00 -2.17
C ASP A 36 23.74 40.06 -3.12
N PRO A 37 24.70 40.99 -2.97
CA PRO A 37 25.67 41.35 -4.02
C PRO A 37 26.71 40.26 -4.35
N ASN A 38 26.53 39.06 -3.78
CA ASN A 38 27.27 37.83 -4.05
C ASN A 38 26.42 36.76 -4.79
N SER A 39 25.25 37.11 -5.34
CA SER A 39 24.35 36.19 -6.05
C SER A 39 24.51 36.19 -7.59
N SER A 40 25.67 36.56 -8.11
CA SER A 40 25.94 36.42 -9.55
C SER A 40 26.02 34.95 -9.99
N MET A 41 25.36 34.65 -11.10
CA MET A 41 25.43 33.43 -11.91
C MET A 41 26.47 33.55 -13.03
N GLY A 42 27.20 34.66 -13.11
CA GLY A 42 28.21 34.95 -14.11
C GLY A 42 27.60 35.24 -15.48
N ALA A 43 28.08 34.56 -16.52
CA ALA A 43 27.53 34.69 -17.88
C ALA A 43 26.02 34.32 -17.99
N PHE A 44 25.46 33.68 -16.95
CA PHE A 44 24.05 33.32 -16.87
C PHE A 44 23.16 34.41 -16.22
N ASP A 45 23.72 35.52 -15.73
CA ASP A 45 22.95 36.65 -15.16
C ASP A 45 21.98 37.30 -16.19
N LEU A 46 22.25 37.09 -17.48
CA LEU A 46 21.39 37.54 -18.58
C LEU A 46 20.19 36.61 -18.84
N ILE A 47 20.10 35.44 -18.19
CA ILE A 47 19.02 34.47 -18.38
C ILE A 47 17.96 34.67 -17.28
N PRO A 48 16.68 34.96 -17.63
CA PRO A 48 15.60 35.03 -16.66
C PRO A 48 15.49 33.76 -15.81
N THR A 49 15.27 33.93 -14.50
CA THR A 49 15.26 32.84 -13.51
C THR A 49 14.25 31.74 -13.84
N ASP A 50 13.11 32.07 -14.44
CA ASP A 50 12.09 31.13 -14.87
C ASP A 50 12.58 30.27 -16.05
N VAL A 51 13.28 30.85 -17.03
CA VAL A 51 13.95 30.12 -18.11
C VAL A 51 15.02 29.18 -17.55
N PHE A 52 15.84 29.66 -16.62
CA PHE A 52 16.84 28.83 -15.94
C PHE A 52 16.21 27.65 -15.18
N MET A 53 15.06 27.88 -14.53
CA MET A 53 14.30 26.82 -13.86
C MET A 53 13.72 25.80 -14.85
N GLN A 54 13.35 26.17 -16.08
CA GLN A 54 12.99 25.20 -17.12
C GLN A 54 14.21 24.39 -17.59
N ILE A 55 15.39 24.99 -17.71
CA ILE A 55 16.64 24.27 -18.02
C ILE A 55 16.93 23.23 -16.92
N LEU A 56 16.86 23.61 -15.64
CA LEU A 56 17.03 22.66 -14.53
C LEU A 56 16.02 21.50 -14.57
N ARG A 57 14.76 21.77 -14.93
CA ARG A 57 13.72 20.74 -15.09
C ARG A 57 14.04 19.75 -16.21
N LEU A 58 14.61 20.21 -17.33
CA LEU A 58 14.99 19.36 -18.47
C LEU A 58 16.25 18.53 -18.18
N LEU A 59 17.20 19.06 -17.41
CA LEU A 59 18.40 18.34 -16.96
C LEU A 59 18.09 17.15 -16.02
N GLY A 60 16.91 17.16 -15.39
CA GLY A 60 16.49 16.13 -14.45
C GLY A 60 17.17 16.25 -13.07
N PRO A 61 16.67 15.48 -12.08
CA PRO A 61 16.98 15.72 -10.66
C PRO A 61 18.46 15.49 -10.30
N ARG A 62 19.17 14.59 -10.99
CA ARG A 62 20.58 14.30 -10.71
C ARG A 62 21.48 15.47 -11.10
N GLU A 63 21.34 15.97 -12.33
CA GLU A 63 22.19 17.05 -12.83
C GLU A 63 21.76 18.40 -12.25
N ALA A 64 20.47 18.61 -12.02
CA ALA A 64 19.98 19.74 -11.23
C ALA A 64 20.61 19.77 -9.82
N ALA A 65 20.69 18.64 -9.10
CA ALA A 65 21.39 18.58 -7.81
C ALA A 65 22.87 18.98 -7.93
N ARG A 66 23.59 18.45 -8.93
CA ARG A 66 25.01 18.74 -9.15
C ARG A 66 25.27 20.22 -9.46
N SER A 67 24.34 20.88 -10.15
CA SER A 67 24.44 22.31 -10.48
C SER A 67 24.52 23.23 -9.24
N SER A 68 24.05 22.78 -8.06
CA SER A 68 24.18 23.50 -6.78
C SER A 68 25.62 23.68 -6.26
N LEU A 69 26.59 23.02 -6.92
CA LEU A 69 28.02 23.14 -6.64
C LEU A 69 28.68 24.32 -7.38
N VAL A 70 28.03 24.89 -8.41
CA VAL A 70 28.61 25.93 -9.28
C VAL A 70 28.83 27.25 -8.54
N CYS A 71 27.77 27.87 -8.00
CA CYS A 71 27.87 29.07 -7.16
C CYS A 71 26.71 29.17 -6.15
N ARG A 72 26.71 30.22 -5.31
CA ARG A 72 25.66 30.45 -4.31
C ARG A 72 24.28 30.67 -4.93
N ALA A 73 24.19 31.41 -6.03
CA ALA A 73 22.94 31.68 -6.73
C ALA A 73 22.33 30.40 -7.33
N TRP A 74 23.14 29.59 -8.03
CA TRP A 74 22.71 28.30 -8.55
C TRP A 74 22.21 27.37 -7.42
N ARG A 75 22.89 27.37 -6.27
CA ARG A 75 22.45 26.63 -5.08
C ARG A 75 21.10 27.10 -4.54
N ALA A 76 20.83 28.41 -4.55
CA ALA A 76 19.56 28.97 -4.13
C ALA A 76 18.41 28.55 -5.07
N LEU A 77 18.63 28.62 -6.40
CA LEU A 77 17.65 28.16 -7.40
C LEU A 77 17.37 26.65 -7.28
N VAL A 78 18.43 25.84 -7.14
CA VAL A 78 18.29 24.39 -6.96
C VAL A 78 17.60 24.05 -5.63
N ALA A 79 17.68 24.90 -4.60
CA ALA A 79 16.99 24.67 -3.34
C ALA A 79 15.47 24.94 -3.40
N ASP A 80 14.94 25.54 -4.47
CA ASP A 80 13.51 25.82 -4.61
C ASP A 80 12.68 24.52 -4.66
N ASN A 81 11.78 24.38 -3.69
CA ASN A 81 10.80 23.29 -3.62
C ASN A 81 10.01 23.11 -4.93
N ARG A 82 9.72 24.17 -5.70
CA ARG A 82 8.99 24.11 -6.98
C ARG A 82 9.70 23.24 -8.04
N LEU A 83 11.03 23.18 -8.01
CA LEU A 83 11.83 22.32 -8.90
C LEU A 83 11.67 20.84 -8.50
N TRP A 84 11.77 20.54 -7.22
CA TRP A 84 11.66 19.17 -6.70
C TRP A 84 10.24 18.62 -6.74
N ILE A 85 9.23 19.47 -6.51
CA ILE A 85 7.82 19.13 -6.75
C ILE A 85 7.62 18.72 -8.22
N PHE A 86 8.18 19.47 -9.18
CA PHE A 86 8.11 19.10 -10.60
C PHE A 86 8.76 17.72 -10.88
N PHE A 87 9.95 17.45 -10.33
CA PHE A 87 10.59 16.13 -10.50
C PHE A 87 9.79 14.99 -9.85
N LEU A 88 9.08 15.27 -8.76
CA LEU A 88 8.26 14.28 -8.05
C LEU A 88 6.89 14.07 -8.72
N GLN A 89 6.35 15.08 -9.41
CA GLN A 89 5.14 14.98 -10.23
C GLN A 89 5.37 14.23 -11.54
N ASN A 90 6.51 14.44 -12.18
CA ASN A 90 6.88 13.79 -13.45
C ASN A 90 7.76 12.53 -13.27
N GLY A 91 7.91 12.06 -12.03
CA GLY A 91 8.67 10.86 -11.69
C GLY A 91 7.88 9.56 -11.95
N LYS A 92 8.55 8.41 -11.81
CA LYS A 92 7.93 7.08 -11.94
C LYS A 92 6.92 6.75 -10.84
N GLU A 93 7.01 7.42 -9.69
CA GLU A 93 6.11 7.23 -8.55
C GLU A 93 5.19 8.45 -8.41
N PRO A 94 3.86 8.28 -8.25
CA PRO A 94 2.95 9.41 -8.18
C PRO A 94 3.22 10.32 -6.99
N TRP A 95 3.33 11.62 -7.24
CA TRP A 95 3.55 12.67 -6.23
C TRP A 95 2.68 12.53 -4.98
N ASP A 96 1.38 12.33 -5.14
CA ASP A 96 0.44 12.18 -4.03
C ASP A 96 0.76 10.98 -3.12
N CYS A 97 1.31 9.89 -3.67
CA CYS A 97 1.76 8.74 -2.89
C CYS A 97 2.98 9.11 -2.03
N VAL A 98 3.91 9.89 -2.59
CA VAL A 98 5.09 10.39 -1.87
C VAL A 98 4.66 11.32 -0.75
N VAL A 99 3.81 12.32 -1.03
CA VAL A 99 3.30 13.24 -0.02
C VAL A 99 2.53 12.50 1.08
N PHE A 100 1.67 11.53 0.73
CA PHE A 100 0.98 10.69 1.71
C PHE A 100 1.97 9.90 2.59
N ALA A 101 2.98 9.26 1.98
CA ALA A 101 4.00 8.52 2.71
C ALA A 101 4.77 9.41 3.70
N GLU A 102 5.23 10.57 3.23
CA GLU A 102 5.97 11.55 4.00
C GLU A 102 5.18 12.15 5.17
N THR A 103 3.85 12.20 5.07
CA THR A 103 2.97 12.81 6.09
C THR A 103 2.29 11.80 7.02
N HIS A 104 2.08 10.54 6.59
CA HIS A 104 1.29 9.56 7.34
C HIS A 104 1.99 8.21 7.56
N LEU A 105 3.03 7.87 6.80
CA LEU A 105 3.83 6.65 7.01
C LEU A 105 5.11 6.90 7.82
N ARG A 106 5.55 8.17 7.92
CA ARG A 106 6.62 8.60 8.81
C ARG A 106 6.15 8.73 10.27
N GLY A 107 5.84 7.60 10.91
CA GLY A 107 5.56 7.58 12.36
C GLY A 107 5.00 6.27 12.88
N GLY A 108 5.67 5.71 13.90
CA GLY A 108 5.10 4.63 14.70
C GLY A 108 4.30 5.18 15.88
N SER A 109 2.98 4.96 15.88
CA SER A 109 2.06 5.25 17.01
C SER A 109 1.75 6.74 17.30
N PRO A 110 0.64 7.06 18.01
CA PRO A 110 -0.45 7.76 17.34
C PRO A 110 -0.72 9.18 17.89
N TYR A 111 0.29 10.04 17.90
CA TYR A 111 0.12 11.46 18.29
C TYR A 111 0.70 12.40 17.22
N LEU A 112 -0.01 12.49 16.09
CA LEU A 112 0.10 13.59 15.13
C LEU A 112 -1.26 14.32 14.99
N THR A 113 -1.93 14.48 16.13
CA THR A 113 -2.76 15.67 16.36
C THR A 113 -1.87 16.90 16.42
N TYR A 114 -2.34 17.99 15.80
CA TYR A 114 -1.64 19.26 15.55
C TYR A 114 -0.57 19.28 14.45
N TYR A 115 -0.87 20.09 13.43
CA TYR A 115 0.09 20.71 12.50
C TYR A 115 0.99 21.71 13.27
N GLY A 116 1.90 21.20 14.09
CA GLY A 116 2.79 21.98 14.95
C GLY A 116 4.25 21.55 14.84
N HIS A 117 4.99 22.23 13.98
CA HIS A 117 6.47 22.30 14.02
C HIS A 117 7.30 20.99 13.97
N THR A 118 6.87 19.96 13.22
CA THR A 118 7.88 19.13 12.56
C THR A 118 8.53 19.96 11.43
N PRO A 119 9.87 20.08 11.37
CA PRO A 119 10.53 20.77 10.27
C PRO A 119 10.35 19.93 9.01
N GLN A 120 9.36 20.31 8.20
CA GLN A 120 9.08 19.66 6.91
C GLN A 120 10.37 19.75 6.07
N LEU A 121 11.00 18.59 5.85
CA LEU A 121 12.21 18.52 5.02
C LEU A 121 11.88 19.12 3.65
N SER A 122 12.79 19.93 3.10
CA SER A 122 12.60 20.43 1.73
C SER A 122 12.42 19.25 0.78
N PHE A 123 11.62 19.41 -0.28
CA PHE A 123 11.37 18.33 -1.22
C PHE A 123 12.65 17.86 -1.92
N MET A 124 13.68 18.71 -1.98
CA MET A 124 15.06 18.34 -2.31
C MET A 124 15.63 17.24 -1.41
N ARG A 125 15.53 17.42 -0.07
CA ARG A 125 16.03 16.43 0.90
C ARG A 125 15.22 15.14 0.84
N ILE A 126 13.90 15.23 0.68
CA ILE A 126 13.01 14.06 0.52
C ILE A 126 13.38 13.27 -0.73
N TYR A 127 13.56 13.95 -1.88
CA TYR A 127 14.01 13.31 -3.12
C TYR A 127 15.38 12.64 -2.95
N ALA A 128 16.35 13.37 -2.39
CA ALA A 128 17.71 12.87 -2.19
C ALA A 128 17.76 11.64 -1.27
N GLN A 129 17.00 11.64 -0.17
CA GLN A 129 16.90 10.49 0.74
C GLN A 129 16.35 9.25 0.01
N ARG A 130 15.27 9.38 -0.76
CA ARG A 130 14.69 8.26 -1.52
C ARG A 130 15.65 7.66 -2.55
N ALA A 131 16.53 8.48 -3.15
CA ALA A 131 17.52 8.00 -4.10
C ALA A 131 18.62 7.13 -3.46
N VAL A 132 18.99 7.40 -2.20
CA VAL A 132 20.08 6.69 -1.49
C VAL A 132 19.62 5.53 -0.60
N ILE A 133 18.36 5.50 -0.18
CA ILE A 133 17.83 4.44 0.68
C ILE A 133 17.90 3.07 -0.05
N PRO A 134 18.51 2.02 0.54
CA PRO A 134 18.47 0.67 -0.01
C PRO A 134 17.04 0.11 0.02
N GLY A 135 16.73 -0.81 -0.89
CA GLY A 135 15.39 -1.41 -0.94
C GLY A 135 15.24 -2.49 0.12
N SER A 136 14.27 -2.35 1.03
CA SER A 136 13.85 -3.46 1.89
C SER A 136 13.17 -4.56 1.08
N VAL A 137 13.30 -5.82 1.52
CA VAL A 137 12.46 -6.94 1.11
C VAL A 137 11.09 -6.78 1.76
N ILE A 138 10.01 -7.06 1.03
CA ILE A 138 8.64 -7.07 1.54
C ILE A 138 8.10 -8.49 1.41
N VAL A 139 7.46 -9.02 2.46
CA VAL A 139 6.83 -10.35 2.48
C VAL A 139 5.43 -10.26 3.11
N ASP A 140 4.41 -10.52 2.31
CA ASP A 140 3.02 -10.68 2.73
C ASP A 140 2.68 -12.18 2.66
N GLY A 141 2.65 -12.84 3.81
CA GLY A 141 2.32 -14.26 3.95
C GLY A 141 0.88 -14.48 4.40
N GLY A 142 -0.05 -14.64 3.45
CA GLY A 142 -1.42 -15.07 3.75
C GLY A 142 -1.61 -16.58 3.52
N SER A 143 -2.58 -17.18 4.22
CA SER A 143 -2.96 -18.61 4.15
C SER A 143 -3.04 -19.21 2.74
N GLY A 144 -3.60 -18.51 1.76
CA GLY A 144 -3.66 -18.99 0.37
C GLY A 144 -2.41 -18.69 -0.45
N TYR A 145 -1.86 -17.48 -0.29
CA TYR A 145 -0.76 -16.96 -1.10
C TYR A 145 0.17 -16.05 -0.31
N CYS A 146 1.47 -16.29 -0.49
CA CYS A 146 2.48 -15.33 -0.13
C CYS A 146 2.83 -14.49 -1.35
N LYS A 147 3.07 -13.20 -1.13
CA LYS A 147 3.50 -12.24 -2.13
C LYS A 147 4.77 -11.60 -1.58
N PHE A 148 5.80 -11.50 -2.40
CA PHE A 148 7.10 -11.00 -1.95
C PHE A 148 7.76 -10.16 -3.03
N GLY A 149 8.59 -9.20 -2.63
CA GLY A 149 9.27 -8.33 -3.58
C GLY A 149 10.10 -7.23 -2.95
N TRP A 150 10.56 -6.31 -3.79
CA TRP A 150 11.30 -5.13 -3.37
C TRP A 150 10.37 -3.95 -3.12
N SER A 151 10.61 -3.25 -2.00
CA SER A 151 9.97 -1.94 -1.68
C SER A 151 10.16 -0.85 -2.74
N LYS A 152 11.12 -1.02 -3.67
CA LYS A 152 11.37 -0.11 -4.80
C LYS A 152 10.45 -0.35 -6.01
N TYR A 153 9.60 -1.38 -5.99
CA TYR A 153 8.70 -1.72 -7.09
C TYR A 153 7.24 -1.50 -6.70
N SER A 154 6.41 -1.13 -7.69
CA SER A 154 4.98 -0.89 -7.51
C SER A 154 4.13 -2.16 -7.37
N SER A 155 4.75 -3.34 -7.49
CA SER A 155 4.11 -4.65 -7.42
C SER A 155 5.08 -5.70 -6.84
N PRO A 156 4.57 -6.82 -6.30
CA PRO A 156 5.40 -7.93 -5.86
C PRO A 156 6.31 -8.45 -6.97
N SER A 157 7.54 -8.85 -6.62
CA SER A 157 8.47 -9.53 -7.52
C SER A 157 8.11 -10.99 -7.74
N GLY A 158 7.33 -11.60 -6.84
CA GLY A 158 6.87 -12.97 -6.93
C GLY A 158 5.66 -13.26 -6.04
N ARG A 159 5.03 -14.40 -6.31
CA ARG A 159 3.90 -14.95 -5.57
C ARG A 159 4.03 -16.48 -5.52
N SER A 160 3.68 -17.09 -4.39
CA SER A 160 3.77 -18.55 -4.21
C SER A 160 2.60 -19.07 -3.36
N ALA A 161 2.21 -20.33 -3.56
CA ALA A 161 0.98 -20.89 -3.01
C ALA A 161 1.22 -21.38 -1.57
N THR A 162 0.92 -20.53 -0.58
CA THR A 162 1.31 -20.76 0.82
C THR A 162 0.87 -22.12 1.36
N PHE A 163 -0.42 -22.43 1.24
CA PHE A 163 -0.98 -23.69 1.73
C PHE A 163 -0.32 -24.92 1.10
N LEU A 164 0.02 -24.85 -0.18
CA LEU A 164 0.61 -25.95 -0.95
C LEU A 164 2.10 -26.16 -0.62
N GLU A 165 2.85 -25.07 -0.44
CA GLU A 165 4.31 -25.10 -0.30
C GLU A 165 4.80 -25.09 1.15
N PHE A 166 4.07 -24.42 2.05
CA PHE A 166 4.48 -24.17 3.43
C PHE A 166 3.45 -24.60 4.48
N GLY A 167 2.23 -24.96 4.05
CA GLY A 167 1.10 -25.27 4.93
C GLY A 167 0.57 -24.04 5.67
N ASN A 168 0.02 -24.25 6.88
CA ASN A 168 -0.52 -23.16 7.68
C ASN A 168 0.59 -22.34 8.36
N ILE A 169 1.00 -21.24 7.75
CA ILE A 169 1.96 -20.28 8.35
C ILE A 169 1.35 -19.37 9.42
N GLU A 170 0.01 -19.28 9.52
CA GLU A 170 -0.70 -18.46 10.52
C GLU A 170 -0.71 -19.13 11.92
N SER A 171 -0.50 -20.46 11.96
CA SER A 171 -0.19 -21.22 13.18
C SER A 171 1.35 -21.37 13.28
N PRO A 172 2.03 -20.57 14.12
CA PRO A 172 3.47 -20.43 14.07
C PRO A 172 4.18 -21.67 14.59
N MET A 173 5.03 -22.26 13.76
CA MET A 173 6.08 -23.17 14.19
C MET A 173 7.41 -22.63 13.68
N TYR A 174 8.42 -22.56 14.55
CA TYR A 174 9.74 -22.01 14.22
C TYR A 174 10.30 -22.61 12.92
N ALA A 175 10.32 -23.95 12.80
CA ALA A 175 10.82 -24.64 11.61
C ALA A 175 10.03 -24.30 10.33
N ARG A 176 8.70 -24.14 10.42
CA ARG A 176 7.85 -23.76 9.27
C ARG A 176 8.13 -22.33 8.82
N LEU A 177 8.21 -21.38 9.77
CA LEU A 177 8.51 -19.99 9.46
C LEU A 177 9.95 -19.81 8.94
N HIS A 178 10.91 -20.55 9.50
CA HIS A 178 12.29 -20.55 9.01
C HIS A 178 12.40 -21.11 7.59
N HIS A 179 11.73 -22.23 7.30
CA HIS A 179 11.64 -22.75 5.94
C HIS A 179 11.00 -21.74 4.98
N PHE A 180 9.85 -21.16 5.37
CA PHE A 180 9.17 -20.11 4.60
C PHE A 180 10.10 -18.93 4.25
N PHE A 181 10.67 -18.25 5.24
CA PHE A 181 11.51 -17.08 4.99
C PHE A 181 12.79 -17.44 4.22
N SER A 182 13.43 -18.57 4.51
CA SER A 182 14.60 -19.06 3.76
C SER A 182 14.28 -19.29 2.28
N THR A 183 13.13 -19.89 1.97
CA THR A 183 12.65 -20.05 0.58
C THR A 183 12.40 -18.70 -0.10
N ILE A 184 11.81 -17.72 0.60
CA ILE A 184 11.58 -16.38 0.03
C ILE A 184 12.90 -15.65 -0.26
N TYR A 185 13.87 -15.65 0.66
CA TYR A 185 15.19 -15.04 0.42
C TYR A 185 15.94 -15.71 -0.74
N THR A 186 15.87 -17.04 -0.84
CA THR A 186 16.43 -17.82 -1.95
C THR A 186 15.80 -17.40 -3.29
N ARG A 187 14.46 -17.28 -3.35
CA ARG A 187 13.74 -16.84 -4.56
C ARG A 187 14.04 -15.39 -4.95
N MET A 188 14.22 -14.52 -3.95
CA MET A 188 14.66 -13.12 -4.16
C MET A 188 16.14 -13.01 -4.57
N ARG A 189 16.94 -14.08 -4.42
CA ARG A 189 18.40 -14.12 -4.64
C ARG A 189 19.15 -13.13 -3.74
N VAL A 190 18.70 -12.98 -2.49
CA VAL A 190 19.21 -12.03 -1.49
C VAL A 190 19.66 -12.79 -0.26
N LYS A 191 20.83 -12.44 0.30
CA LYS A 191 21.27 -12.96 1.61
C LYS A 191 20.43 -12.29 2.71
N PRO A 192 19.86 -13.03 3.67
CA PRO A 192 19.05 -12.43 4.74
C PRO A 192 19.76 -11.29 5.49
N SER A 193 21.07 -11.44 5.72
CA SER A 193 21.89 -10.45 6.40
C SER A 193 22.23 -9.18 5.61
N SER A 194 21.84 -9.07 4.33
CA SER A 194 22.20 -7.91 3.50
C SER A 194 21.11 -6.85 3.36
N GLN A 195 19.85 -7.14 3.73
CA GLN A 195 18.72 -6.22 3.55
C GLN A 195 17.70 -6.34 4.69
N PRO A 196 17.07 -5.23 5.13
CA PRO A 196 15.97 -5.28 6.08
C PRO A 196 14.70 -5.85 5.44
N ILE A 197 13.80 -6.38 6.27
CA ILE A 197 12.54 -6.98 5.84
C ILE A 197 11.32 -6.26 6.45
N ILE A 198 10.30 -6.06 5.62
CA ILE A 198 8.96 -5.68 6.04
C ILE A 198 8.08 -6.94 5.93
N VAL A 199 7.52 -7.37 7.05
CA VAL A 199 6.62 -8.53 7.14
C VAL A 199 5.20 -8.04 7.39
N ILE A 200 4.27 -8.49 6.55
CA ILE A 200 2.86 -8.19 6.72
C ILE A 200 2.23 -9.29 7.57
N ILE A 201 1.62 -8.91 8.69
CA ILE A 201 0.95 -9.80 9.63
C ILE A 201 -0.56 -9.75 9.39
N PRO A 202 -1.22 -10.89 9.16
CA PRO A 202 -2.68 -10.96 9.08
C PRO A 202 -3.33 -10.78 10.47
N ILE A 203 -4.58 -10.31 10.48
CA ILE A 203 -5.37 -10.24 11.71
C ILE A 203 -6.00 -11.62 11.96
N CYS A 204 -5.30 -12.48 12.71
CA CYS A 204 -5.75 -13.85 12.99
C CYS A 204 -6.83 -13.96 14.08
N HIS A 205 -7.05 -12.91 14.87
CA HIS A 205 -7.99 -12.91 15.99
C HIS A 205 -8.79 -11.61 16.04
N CYS A 206 -10.12 -11.76 16.09
CA CYS A 206 -11.11 -10.70 16.26
C CYS A 206 -11.05 -10.12 17.68
N ASP A 207 -11.17 -11.02 18.66
CA ASP A 207 -11.33 -10.66 20.05
C ASP A 207 -10.06 -10.02 20.64
N ASP A 208 -10.26 -9.06 21.54
CA ASP A 208 -9.23 -8.52 22.40
C ASP A 208 -9.19 -9.22 23.77
N THR A 209 -9.52 -10.51 23.80
CA THR A 209 -9.26 -11.41 24.93
C THR A 209 -7.76 -11.54 25.21
N GLU A 210 -7.40 -11.89 26.44
CA GLU A 210 -6.00 -12.09 26.84
C GLU A 210 -5.32 -13.20 26.02
N SER A 211 -6.02 -14.30 25.76
CA SER A 211 -5.56 -15.40 24.90
C SER A 211 -5.29 -14.94 23.46
N ALA A 212 -6.18 -14.15 22.87
CA ALA A 212 -5.99 -13.59 21.53
C ALA A 212 -4.81 -12.61 21.46
N ARG A 213 -4.58 -11.82 22.52
CA ARG A 213 -3.39 -10.94 22.64
C ARG A 213 -2.10 -11.77 22.77
N ALA A 214 -2.13 -12.83 23.59
CA ALA A 214 -1.00 -13.74 23.78
C ALA A 214 -0.63 -14.46 22.46
N SER A 215 -1.61 -15.00 21.73
CA SER A 215 -1.39 -15.62 20.42
C SER A 215 -0.74 -14.66 19.40
N ARG A 216 -1.28 -13.44 19.28
CA ARG A 216 -0.69 -12.38 18.41
C ARG A 216 0.75 -12.03 18.81
N LYS A 217 1.03 -11.97 20.13
CA LYS A 217 2.37 -11.72 20.67
C LYS A 217 3.33 -12.87 20.31
N GLN A 218 2.95 -14.12 20.60
CA GLN A 218 3.72 -15.33 20.28
C GLN A 218 4.02 -15.46 18.78
N TYR A 219 3.02 -15.17 17.92
CA TYR A 219 3.19 -15.16 16.47
C TYR A 219 4.30 -14.20 16.02
N ARG A 220 4.22 -12.96 16.49
CA ARG A 220 5.20 -11.90 16.18
C ARG A 220 6.58 -12.22 16.75
N GLU A 221 6.65 -12.73 17.98
CA GLU A 221 7.91 -13.13 18.62
C GLU A 221 8.59 -14.29 17.86
N THR A 222 7.82 -15.30 17.43
CA THR A 222 8.37 -16.41 16.62
C THR A 222 8.90 -15.91 15.27
N ILE A 223 8.21 -14.98 14.61
CA ILE A 223 8.70 -14.32 13.38
C ILE A 223 10.02 -13.58 13.65
N TYR A 224 10.11 -12.84 14.75
CA TYR A 224 11.32 -12.10 15.12
C TYR A 224 12.49 -13.04 15.42
N SER A 225 12.31 -14.08 16.24
CA SER A 225 13.36 -15.09 16.51
C SER A 225 13.89 -15.67 15.20
N VAL A 226 13.02 -16.22 14.35
CA VAL A 226 13.41 -16.80 13.06
C VAL A 226 14.22 -15.83 12.20
N LEU A 227 13.78 -14.57 12.06
CA LEU A 227 14.44 -13.61 11.18
C LEU A 227 15.77 -13.09 11.76
N PHE A 228 15.87 -12.90 13.08
CA PHE A 228 17.12 -12.50 13.71
C PHE A 228 18.13 -13.67 13.79
N ASP A 229 17.68 -14.90 13.97
CA ASP A 229 18.52 -16.11 13.87
C ASP A 229 19.06 -16.31 12.44
N MET A 230 18.29 -15.89 11.43
CA MET A 230 18.75 -15.75 10.03
C MET A 230 19.68 -14.54 9.81
N ASN A 231 20.06 -13.80 10.84
CA ASN A 231 20.91 -12.60 10.81
C ASN A 231 20.34 -11.41 10.02
N VAL A 232 19.01 -11.29 9.89
CA VAL A 232 18.38 -10.16 9.18
C VAL A 232 18.63 -8.84 9.95
N PRO A 233 19.13 -7.76 9.30
CA PRO A 233 19.61 -6.57 10.01
C PRO A 233 18.51 -5.75 10.69
N ALA A 234 17.28 -5.78 10.17
CA ALA A 234 16.11 -5.18 10.82
C ALA A 234 14.81 -5.80 10.29
N VAL A 235 13.82 -5.95 11.18
CA VAL A 235 12.48 -6.46 10.88
C VAL A 235 11.44 -5.40 11.23
N CYS A 236 10.56 -5.08 10.28
CA CYS A 236 9.39 -4.24 10.51
C CYS A 236 8.12 -5.07 10.27
N ALA A 237 7.35 -5.33 11.32
CA ALA A 237 6.08 -6.04 11.22
C ALA A 237 4.90 -5.05 11.18
N ILE A 238 4.04 -5.16 10.16
CA ILE A 238 2.91 -4.24 9.94
C ILE A 238 1.62 -5.02 9.69
N ASP A 239 0.49 -4.52 10.20
CA ASP A 239 -0.84 -5.09 10.02
C ASP A 239 -1.33 -5.00 8.56
N GLN A 240 -1.86 -6.11 8.02
CA GLN A 240 -2.33 -6.21 6.64
C GLN A 240 -3.44 -5.20 6.29
N ALA A 241 -4.40 -4.97 7.18
CA ALA A 241 -5.52 -4.08 6.92
C ALA A 241 -5.07 -2.61 6.93
N VAL A 242 -4.15 -2.25 7.83
CA VAL A 242 -3.53 -0.92 7.85
C VAL A 242 -2.81 -0.63 6.53
N LEU A 243 -2.02 -1.57 6.01
CA LEU A 243 -1.37 -1.40 4.72
C LEU A 243 -2.34 -1.32 3.53
N ALA A 244 -3.44 -2.09 3.54
CA ALA A 244 -4.47 -1.99 2.51
C ALA A 244 -5.13 -0.60 2.49
N LEU A 245 -5.41 -0.01 3.66
CA LEU A 245 -5.96 1.33 3.78
C LEU A 245 -4.95 2.42 3.35
N TYR A 246 -3.66 2.23 3.68
CA TYR A 246 -2.57 3.11 3.27
C TYR A 246 -2.32 3.06 1.75
N ALA A 247 -2.44 1.90 1.11
CA ALA A 247 -2.41 1.78 -0.35
C ALA A 247 -3.57 2.57 -1.01
N ALA A 248 -4.73 2.66 -0.34
CA ALA A 248 -5.86 3.48 -0.74
C ALA A 248 -5.73 4.99 -0.35
N LYS A 249 -4.56 5.44 0.12
CA LYS A 249 -4.27 6.82 0.58
C LYS A 249 -5.21 7.32 1.68
N ARG A 250 -5.61 6.44 2.59
CA ARG A 250 -6.50 6.76 3.73
C ARG A 250 -5.85 6.35 5.04
N THR A 251 -6.17 7.04 6.13
CA THR A 251 -5.72 6.69 7.50
C THR A 251 -6.88 6.28 8.41
N SER A 252 -8.12 6.57 8.02
CA SER A 252 -9.34 6.08 8.68
C SER A 252 -10.29 5.47 7.65
N GLY A 253 -11.00 4.41 8.06
CA GLY A 253 -11.95 3.68 7.23
C GLY A 253 -12.24 2.29 7.80
N ILE A 254 -13.10 1.53 7.12
CA ILE A 254 -13.33 0.10 7.40
C ILE A 254 -12.72 -0.69 6.24
N VAL A 255 -11.85 -1.64 6.54
CA VAL A 255 -11.26 -2.54 5.55
C VAL A 255 -12.00 -3.87 5.59
N VAL A 256 -12.63 -4.24 4.47
CA VAL A 256 -13.21 -5.57 4.27
C VAL A 256 -12.23 -6.38 3.42
N ASN A 257 -11.61 -7.39 4.02
CA ASN A 257 -10.57 -8.21 3.41
C ASN A 257 -11.06 -9.66 3.31
N ILE A 258 -11.55 -10.03 2.12
CA ILE A 258 -12.01 -11.38 1.78
C ILE A 258 -10.78 -12.21 1.37
N GLY A 259 -10.22 -12.94 2.33
CA GLY A 259 -9.00 -13.73 2.17
C GLY A 259 -9.25 -15.16 1.66
N PHE A 260 -8.26 -16.04 1.85
CA PHE A 260 -8.36 -17.43 1.41
C PHE A 260 -9.22 -18.28 2.36
N ASN A 261 -8.94 -18.24 3.67
CA ASN A 261 -9.70 -18.96 4.68
C ASN A 261 -10.81 -18.12 5.33
N VAL A 262 -10.58 -16.82 5.51
CA VAL A 262 -11.43 -15.93 6.30
C VAL A 262 -11.73 -14.62 5.58
N THR A 263 -12.87 -14.00 5.92
CA THR A 263 -13.16 -12.60 5.64
C THR A 263 -13.01 -11.82 6.94
N SER A 264 -12.28 -10.71 6.89
CA SER A 264 -12.10 -9.82 8.05
C SER A 264 -12.67 -8.43 7.76
N VAL A 265 -13.39 -7.87 8.74
CA VAL A 265 -13.90 -6.49 8.72
C VAL A 265 -13.17 -5.73 9.82
N VAL A 266 -12.39 -4.73 9.42
CA VAL A 266 -11.40 -4.10 10.28
C VAL A 266 -11.63 -2.59 10.31
N PRO A 267 -12.29 -2.04 11.35
CA PRO A 267 -12.35 -0.61 11.54
C PRO A 267 -10.98 -0.06 11.94
N ILE A 268 -10.55 1.00 11.26
CA ILE A 268 -9.27 1.68 11.46
C ILE A 268 -9.55 3.17 11.60
N PHE A 269 -8.97 3.79 12.61
CA PHE A 269 -9.04 5.23 12.84
C PHE A 269 -7.63 5.79 13.04
N GLN A 270 -7.23 6.74 12.19
CA GLN A 270 -5.92 7.40 12.23
C GLN A 270 -4.73 6.42 12.32
N GLY A 271 -4.78 5.33 11.56
CA GLY A 271 -3.77 4.27 11.53
C GLY A 271 -3.86 3.25 12.67
N LYS A 272 -4.74 3.45 13.67
CA LYS A 272 -4.99 2.50 14.77
C LYS A 272 -6.15 1.56 14.41
N VAL A 273 -5.95 0.25 14.53
CA VAL A 273 -7.03 -0.74 14.44
C VAL A 273 -7.92 -0.63 15.68
N MET A 274 -9.23 -0.44 15.47
CA MET A 274 -10.22 -0.18 16.52
C MET A 274 -10.85 -1.48 17.02
N ARG A 275 -10.02 -2.33 17.67
CA ARG A 275 -10.40 -3.68 18.11
C ARG A 275 -11.60 -3.70 19.06
N GLU A 276 -11.62 -2.78 20.01
CA GLU A 276 -12.71 -2.57 20.98
C GLU A 276 -14.06 -2.18 20.33
N ILE A 277 -14.07 -1.70 19.08
CA ILE A 277 -15.29 -1.23 18.38
C ILE A 277 -15.93 -2.35 17.54
N GLY A 278 -15.19 -3.41 17.20
CA GLY A 278 -15.68 -4.53 16.39
C GLY A 278 -14.76 -4.84 15.21
N VAL A 279 -13.69 -5.60 15.46
CA VAL A 279 -12.99 -6.33 14.40
C VAL A 279 -13.67 -7.67 14.24
N GLU A 280 -14.36 -7.88 13.12
CA GLU A 280 -15.05 -9.13 12.84
C GLU A 280 -14.20 -10.04 11.96
N ILE A 281 -14.23 -11.35 12.24
CA ILE A 281 -13.63 -12.38 11.39
C ILE A 281 -14.67 -13.47 11.15
N VAL A 282 -15.05 -13.63 9.89
CA VAL A 282 -15.99 -14.67 9.43
C VAL A 282 -15.18 -15.80 8.78
N GLY A 283 -15.50 -17.05 9.13
CA GLY A 283 -14.91 -18.27 8.55
C GLY A 283 -15.28 -18.55 7.08
N GLN A 284 -15.57 -17.51 6.32
CA GLN A 284 -15.91 -17.56 4.89
C GLN A 284 -14.82 -16.84 4.12
N GLY A 285 -14.03 -17.59 3.35
CA GLY A 285 -13.04 -17.08 2.42
C GLY A 285 -13.09 -17.81 1.08
N ALA A 286 -12.15 -17.49 0.20
CA ALA A 286 -12.07 -18.05 -1.14
C ALA A 286 -12.08 -19.60 -1.17
N LEU A 287 -11.63 -20.29 -0.12
CA LEU A 287 -11.70 -21.74 0.01
C LEU A 287 -13.15 -22.27 0.11
N LYS A 288 -14.00 -21.64 0.93
CA LYS A 288 -15.43 -21.99 1.05
C LYS A 288 -16.17 -21.74 -0.26
N LEU A 289 -15.87 -20.63 -0.97
CA LEU A 289 -16.42 -20.38 -2.32
C LEU A 289 -15.99 -21.46 -3.33
N THR A 290 -14.72 -21.89 -3.31
CA THR A 290 -14.27 -23.00 -4.18
C THR A 290 -14.98 -24.32 -3.84
N GLY A 291 -15.18 -24.61 -2.54
CA GLY A 291 -15.90 -25.80 -2.07
C GLY A 291 -17.37 -25.80 -2.49
N PHE A 292 -18.04 -24.65 -2.40
CA PHE A 292 -19.43 -24.52 -2.84
C PHE A 292 -19.58 -24.61 -4.37
N LEU A 293 -18.69 -23.99 -5.16
CA LEU A 293 -18.70 -24.17 -6.61
C LEU A 293 -18.49 -25.64 -7.00
N ARG A 294 -17.59 -26.36 -6.30
CA ARG A 294 -17.38 -27.81 -6.50
C ARG A 294 -18.69 -28.57 -6.29
N GLU A 295 -19.43 -28.28 -5.24
CA GLU A 295 -20.72 -28.92 -4.94
C GLU A 295 -21.78 -28.63 -6.00
N LEU A 296 -21.89 -27.37 -6.47
CA LEU A 296 -22.78 -27.02 -7.59
C LEU A 296 -22.40 -27.72 -8.91
N MET A 297 -21.10 -27.84 -9.21
CA MET A 297 -20.61 -28.57 -10.38
C MET A 297 -20.90 -30.08 -10.28
N GLN A 298 -20.75 -30.67 -9.10
CA GLN A 298 -21.07 -32.08 -8.83
C GLN A 298 -22.58 -32.35 -8.98
N GLN A 299 -23.45 -31.45 -8.53
CA GLN A 299 -24.90 -31.55 -8.75
C GLN A 299 -25.31 -31.54 -10.23
N ARG A 300 -24.45 -31.01 -11.11
CA ARG A 300 -24.60 -31.06 -12.58
C ARG A 300 -23.84 -32.21 -13.25
N ASN A 301 -23.31 -33.16 -12.48
CA ASN A 301 -22.50 -34.29 -12.97
C ASN A 301 -21.27 -33.85 -13.79
N MET A 302 -20.67 -32.70 -13.47
CA MET A 302 -19.44 -32.25 -14.10
C MET A 302 -18.23 -32.95 -13.45
N ASN A 303 -17.45 -33.65 -14.27
CA ASN A 303 -16.20 -34.27 -13.84
C ASN A 303 -15.05 -33.26 -13.93
N PHE A 304 -14.20 -33.22 -12.91
CA PHE A 304 -12.97 -32.43 -12.83
C PHE A 304 -11.97 -33.18 -11.94
N GLU A 305 -10.68 -33.05 -12.21
CA GLU A 305 -9.65 -33.84 -11.54
C GLU A 305 -9.27 -33.26 -10.16
N SER A 306 -9.38 -31.93 -9.99
CA SER A 306 -8.79 -31.25 -8.84
C SER A 306 -9.53 -30.00 -8.36
N LEU A 307 -9.35 -29.67 -7.08
CA LEU A 307 -9.77 -28.37 -6.51
C LEU A 307 -9.04 -27.18 -7.17
N TYR A 308 -7.87 -27.39 -7.77
CA TYR A 308 -7.16 -26.36 -8.53
C TYR A 308 -7.94 -25.93 -9.78
N THR A 309 -8.58 -26.88 -10.47
CA THR A 309 -9.41 -26.60 -11.64
C THR A 309 -10.72 -25.93 -11.28
N VAL A 310 -11.46 -26.42 -10.28
CA VAL A 310 -12.65 -25.72 -9.76
C VAL A 310 -12.32 -24.27 -9.40
N ARG A 311 -11.16 -24.05 -8.78
CA ARG A 311 -10.70 -22.72 -8.43
C ARG A 311 -10.33 -21.86 -9.65
N THR A 312 -9.69 -22.43 -10.67
CA THR A 312 -9.36 -21.71 -11.91
C THR A 312 -10.63 -21.34 -12.69
N ILE A 313 -11.64 -22.21 -12.68
CA ILE A 313 -12.97 -21.93 -13.21
C ILE A 313 -13.62 -20.78 -12.42
N LYS A 314 -13.58 -20.81 -11.08
CA LYS A 314 -14.07 -19.72 -10.23
C LYS A 314 -13.40 -18.38 -10.57
N GLU A 315 -12.07 -18.35 -10.65
CA GLU A 315 -11.30 -17.13 -10.93
C GLU A 315 -11.52 -16.58 -12.36
N LYS A 316 -12.02 -17.41 -13.29
CA LYS A 316 -12.32 -17.00 -14.68
C LYS A 316 -13.79 -16.68 -14.94
N LEU A 317 -14.73 -17.41 -14.34
CA LEU A 317 -16.16 -17.36 -14.70
C LEU A 317 -17.07 -16.78 -13.62
N CYS A 318 -16.72 -16.89 -12.34
CA CYS A 318 -17.61 -16.46 -11.25
C CYS A 318 -17.58 -14.94 -11.07
N TYR A 319 -18.69 -14.41 -10.58
CA TYR A 319 -18.89 -12.99 -10.28
C TYR A 319 -19.89 -12.84 -9.14
N VAL A 320 -20.11 -11.61 -8.69
CA VAL A 320 -21.19 -11.26 -7.74
C VAL A 320 -22.27 -10.53 -8.54
N ALA A 321 -23.52 -10.99 -8.47
CA ALA A 321 -24.65 -10.29 -9.07
C ALA A 321 -24.99 -9.03 -8.27
N VAL A 322 -25.45 -7.97 -8.94
CA VAL A 322 -25.93 -6.75 -8.26
C VAL A 322 -27.35 -6.96 -7.70
N ASP A 323 -28.15 -7.75 -8.41
CA ASP A 323 -29.48 -8.21 -8.01
C ASP A 323 -29.57 -9.69 -8.40
N TYR A 324 -29.59 -10.56 -7.38
CA TYR A 324 -29.58 -12.01 -7.54
C TYR A 324 -30.85 -12.54 -8.23
N ASP A 325 -32.02 -12.00 -7.88
CA ASP A 325 -33.32 -12.44 -8.40
C ASP A 325 -33.55 -11.98 -9.85
N ALA A 326 -33.00 -10.82 -10.22
CA ALA A 326 -32.96 -10.38 -11.61
C ALA A 326 -31.96 -11.20 -12.45
N GLU A 327 -30.82 -11.60 -11.87
CA GLU A 327 -29.80 -12.40 -12.58
C GLU A 327 -30.28 -13.83 -12.86
N LEU A 328 -31.07 -14.44 -11.96
CA LEU A 328 -31.72 -15.74 -12.15
C LEU A 328 -32.59 -15.84 -13.41
N ARG A 329 -33.06 -14.71 -13.96
CA ARG A 329 -33.93 -14.65 -15.15
C ARG A 329 -33.16 -14.48 -16.47
N LYS A 330 -31.84 -14.37 -16.42
CA LYS A 330 -30.97 -14.14 -17.59
C LYS A 330 -30.30 -15.43 -18.03
N ASP A 331 -30.00 -15.54 -19.33
CA ASP A 331 -28.98 -16.49 -19.77
C ASP A 331 -27.60 -15.98 -19.34
N THR A 332 -26.98 -16.73 -18.43
CA THR A 332 -25.67 -16.44 -17.85
C THR A 332 -24.63 -17.48 -18.27
N GLN A 333 -24.92 -18.31 -19.28
CA GLN A 333 -24.01 -19.37 -19.72
C GLN A 333 -22.66 -18.81 -20.19
N ALA A 334 -21.57 -19.38 -19.68
CA ALA A 334 -20.21 -19.10 -20.14
C ALA A 334 -19.34 -20.35 -20.11
N LEU A 335 -18.34 -20.33 -20.99
CA LEU A 335 -17.43 -21.44 -21.27
C LEU A 335 -16.03 -21.11 -20.77
N CYS A 336 -15.36 -22.06 -20.14
CA CYS A 336 -13.97 -21.93 -19.71
C CYS A 336 -13.17 -23.16 -20.13
N GLN A 337 -12.16 -22.96 -20.96
CA GLN A 337 -11.18 -23.99 -21.26
C GLN A 337 -10.11 -24.04 -20.16
N ILE A 338 -9.86 -25.26 -19.68
CA ILE A 338 -8.82 -25.61 -18.72
C ILE A 338 -7.81 -26.49 -19.45
N PRO A 339 -6.53 -26.10 -19.54
CA PRO A 339 -5.49 -26.96 -20.12
C PRO A 339 -5.42 -28.30 -19.37
N GLY A 340 -5.42 -29.41 -20.11
CA GLY A 340 -5.46 -30.77 -19.55
C GLY A 340 -6.88 -31.30 -19.33
N GLU A 341 -7.73 -30.56 -18.61
CA GLU A 341 -9.06 -31.07 -18.19
C GLU A 341 -10.23 -30.77 -19.17
N GLY A 342 -10.04 -29.89 -20.16
CA GLY A 342 -11.03 -29.68 -21.23
C GLY A 342 -11.90 -28.44 -21.06
N LEU A 343 -13.18 -28.53 -21.45
CA LEU A 343 -14.10 -27.39 -21.56
C LEU A 343 -15.23 -27.49 -20.54
N PHE A 344 -15.32 -26.48 -19.66
CA PHE A 344 -16.35 -26.39 -18.63
C PHE A 344 -17.39 -25.33 -18.98
N THR A 345 -18.66 -25.64 -18.75
CA THR A 345 -19.80 -24.74 -19.00
C THR A 345 -20.51 -24.46 -17.69
N LEU A 346 -20.54 -23.20 -17.24
CA LEU A 346 -21.34 -22.77 -16.08
C LEU A 346 -22.42 -21.79 -16.52
N SER A 347 -23.55 -21.76 -15.84
CA SER A 347 -24.56 -20.69 -15.98
C SER A 347 -24.81 -20.01 -14.63
N LYS A 348 -25.85 -20.42 -13.90
CA LYS A 348 -26.21 -19.82 -12.60
C LYS A 348 -25.13 -19.97 -11.53
N GLU A 349 -24.32 -21.03 -11.61
CA GLU A 349 -23.25 -21.35 -10.66
C GLU A 349 -22.22 -20.21 -10.57
N ARG A 350 -22.07 -19.44 -11.65
CA ARG A 350 -21.16 -18.31 -11.76
C ARG A 350 -21.43 -17.23 -10.72
N PHE A 351 -22.70 -16.84 -10.53
CA PHE A 351 -23.08 -15.82 -9.55
C PHE A 351 -23.55 -16.42 -8.22
N GLN A 352 -24.17 -17.60 -8.22
CA GLN A 352 -24.49 -18.33 -6.99
C GLN A 352 -23.25 -18.58 -6.11
N THR A 353 -22.09 -18.80 -6.71
CA THR A 353 -20.82 -18.94 -5.96
C THR A 353 -20.40 -17.67 -5.22
N GLY A 354 -20.74 -16.48 -5.76
CA GLY A 354 -20.49 -15.20 -5.09
C GLY A 354 -21.53 -14.89 -4.02
N GLU A 355 -22.78 -15.32 -4.24
CA GLU A 355 -23.92 -15.02 -3.37
C GLU A 355 -23.74 -15.51 -1.92
N ILE A 356 -23.01 -16.60 -1.69
CA ILE A 356 -22.79 -17.13 -0.32
C ILE A 356 -22.07 -16.16 0.62
N LEU A 357 -21.40 -15.12 0.09
CA LEU A 357 -20.81 -14.04 0.89
C LEU A 357 -21.88 -13.11 1.50
N PHE A 358 -23.09 -13.11 0.95
CA PHE A 358 -24.24 -12.29 1.36
C PHE A 358 -25.37 -13.16 1.94
N GLN A 359 -25.46 -14.41 1.50
CA GLN A 359 -26.43 -15.42 1.94
C GLN A 359 -25.71 -16.72 2.38
N PRO A 360 -25.02 -16.74 3.54
CA PRO A 360 -24.24 -17.88 4.04
C PRO A 360 -25.01 -19.22 4.05
N GLN A 361 -26.31 -19.15 4.33
CA GLN A 361 -27.22 -20.30 4.39
C GLN A 361 -27.24 -21.12 3.09
N MET A 362 -27.01 -20.49 1.94
CA MET A 362 -26.92 -21.19 0.64
C MET A 362 -25.71 -22.13 0.58
N GLY A 363 -24.62 -21.79 1.27
CA GLY A 363 -23.40 -22.59 1.39
C GLY A 363 -23.36 -23.52 2.60
N GLY A 364 -24.50 -23.73 3.29
CA GLY A 364 -24.58 -24.55 4.50
C GLY A 364 -23.73 -24.01 5.66
N VAL A 365 -23.88 -22.72 5.96
CA VAL A 365 -23.28 -22.00 7.10
C VAL A 365 -24.37 -21.26 7.86
#